data_AF-A0A202DWI1-F1
#
_entry.id   AF-A0A202DWI1-F1
#
_cell.length_a   1.000
_cell.length_b   1.000
_cell.length_c   1.000
_cell.angle_alpha   90.00
_cell.angle_beta   90.00
_cell.angle_gamma   90.00
#
_symmetry.space_group_name_H-M   'P 1'
#
loop_
_entity.id
_entity.type
_entity.pdbx_description
1 polymer ?
#
loop_
_entity_poly.entity_id
_entity_poly.type
_entity_poly.pdbx_seq_one_letter_code
_entity_poly.pdbx_strand_id
1 'polypeptide(L)'
;MGIGFFYSKSLEIQMDLKAAKFNFSLQLADDIYLPNYKGSLFRDGFGVAFKKLVCIQPGKNCSECLLNTSCVHAYVFETRVVVVNSMISLNRTAPHPFIIEPVGGKNSTRP
;
A
#
# COMPACT_ATOMS: atom_id res chain seq x y z
N MET A 1 32.84 -29.27 13.12
CA MET A 1 33.44 -28.25 12.24
C MET A 1 32.38 -27.91 11.19
N GLY A 2 31.45 -27.03 11.53
CA GLY A 2 30.27 -26.74 10.71
C GLY A 2 30.57 -25.62 9.72
N ILE A 3 30.37 -25.89 8.44
CA ILE A 3 30.53 -24.90 7.37
C ILE A 3 29.17 -24.20 7.21
N GLY A 4 29.16 -22.91 7.53
CA GLY A 4 27.97 -22.08 7.60
C GLY A 4 27.36 -21.77 6.24
N PHE A 5 26.03 -21.72 6.23
CA PHE A 5 25.24 -20.96 5.28
C PHE A 5 25.53 -19.47 5.44
N PHE A 6 25.93 -18.79 4.36
CA PHE A 6 25.77 -17.33 4.24
C PHE A 6 25.39 -16.97 2.81
N TYR A 7 24.07 -16.96 2.56
CA TYR A 7 23.45 -16.18 1.50
C TYR A 7 23.40 -14.72 1.98
N SER A 8 24.08 -13.80 1.31
CA SER A 8 23.62 -12.41 1.12
C SER A 8 24.58 -11.68 0.21
N LYS A 9 24.26 -11.61 -1.08
CA LYS A 9 24.82 -10.57 -1.96
C LYS A 9 23.80 -9.45 -1.94
N SER A 10 24.01 -8.49 -1.04
CA SER A 10 23.28 -7.22 -0.98
C SER A 10 23.38 -6.54 -2.34
N LEU A 11 22.26 -6.46 -3.05
CA LEU A 11 22.13 -5.58 -4.21
C LEU A 11 21.86 -4.18 -3.65
N GLU A 12 22.91 -3.37 -3.52
CA GLU A 12 22.78 -1.96 -3.17
C GLU A 12 22.16 -1.20 -4.34
N ILE A 13 20.83 -1.12 -4.36
CA ILE A 13 20.10 -0.18 -5.22
C ILE A 13 20.10 1.14 -4.46
N GLN A 14 21.04 2.04 -4.76
CA GLN A 14 20.94 3.44 -4.33
C GLN A 14 19.82 4.13 -5.12
N MET A 15 18.61 4.08 -4.57
CA MET A 15 17.46 4.85 -5.02
C MET A 15 17.26 6.01 -4.03
N ASP A 16 17.34 7.25 -4.49
CA ASP A 16 17.09 8.44 -3.68
C ASP A 16 15.57 8.59 -3.45
N LEU A 17 15.02 7.73 -2.59
CA LEU A 17 13.59 7.67 -2.29
C LEU A 17 13.23 8.72 -1.23
N LYS A 18 12.51 9.76 -1.66
CA LYS A 18 11.88 10.70 -0.72
C LYS A 18 10.70 10.02 -0.03
N ALA A 19 10.83 9.78 1.26
CA ALA A 19 9.79 9.20 2.10
C ALA A 19 9.55 10.06 3.35
N ALA A 20 8.32 10.02 3.86
CA ALA A 20 7.96 10.61 5.14
C ALA A 20 7.34 9.55 6.03
N LYS A 21 7.66 9.57 7.33
CA LYS A 21 7.09 8.67 8.33
C LYS A 21 6.11 9.43 9.22
N PHE A 22 4.90 8.89 9.34
CA PHE A 22 3.85 9.42 10.19
C PHE A 22 3.45 8.38 11.23
N ASN A 23 3.30 8.81 12.49
CA ASN A 23 2.81 7.96 13.56
C ASN A 23 1.42 8.42 13.97
N PHE A 24 0.45 7.49 13.96
CA PHE A 24 -0.92 7.75 14.38
C PHE A 24 -1.24 6.96 15.65
N SER A 25 -1.79 7.64 16.65
CA SER A 25 -2.38 7.00 17.84
C SER A 25 -3.89 7.08 17.72
N LEU A 26 -4.53 5.92 17.61
CA LEU A 26 -5.97 5.79 17.39
C LEU A 26 -6.60 5.16 18.62
N GLN A 27 -7.71 5.74 19.08
CA GLN A 27 -8.56 5.18 20.13
C GLN A 27 -9.87 4.74 19.49
N LEU A 28 -10.34 3.56 19.88
CA LEU A 28 -11.64 3.05 19.46
C LEU A 28 -12.73 3.86 20.17
N ALA A 29 -13.70 4.37 19.40
CA ALA A 29 -14.86 5.06 19.94
C ALA A 29 -15.87 4.08 20.56
N ASP A 30 -15.96 2.88 19.98
CA ASP A 30 -16.86 1.80 20.38
C ASP A 30 -16.11 0.46 20.34
N ASP A 31 -16.69 -0.55 20.99
CA ASP A 31 -16.17 -1.91 20.93
C ASP A 31 -16.22 -2.45 19.49
N ILE A 32 -15.07 -2.91 18.99
CA ILE A 32 -14.98 -3.55 17.67
C ILE A 32 -14.24 -4.88 17.75
N TYR A 33 -14.62 -5.80 16.87
CA TYR A 33 -13.82 -7.00 16.61
C TYR A 33 -12.71 -6.67 15.60
N LEU A 34 -11.45 -6.67 16.05
CA LEU A 34 -10.32 -6.50 15.14
C LEU A 34 -10.04 -7.81 14.39
N PRO A 35 -9.85 -7.78 13.07
CA PRO A 35 -9.41 -8.95 12.33
C PRO A 35 -8.01 -9.37 12.78
N ASN A 36 -7.69 -10.66 12.61
CA ASN A 36 -6.35 -11.19 12.88
C ASN A 36 -5.24 -10.41 12.16
N TYR A 37 -5.56 -9.85 10.98
CA TYR A 37 -4.67 -8.99 10.21
C TYR A 37 -5.07 -7.51 10.35
N LYS A 38 -4.54 -6.84 11.38
CA LYS A 38 -4.82 -5.42 11.68
C LYS A 38 -4.52 -4.49 10.50
N GLY A 39 -3.52 -4.82 9.69
CA GLY A 39 -3.08 -4.01 8.55
C GLY A 39 -4.13 -3.86 7.45
N SER A 40 -5.02 -4.85 7.22
CA SER A 40 -6.10 -4.69 6.23
C SER A 40 -7.12 -3.68 6.71
N LEU A 41 -7.54 -3.74 7.98
CA LEU A 41 -8.48 -2.79 8.55
C LEU A 41 -7.96 -1.35 8.44
N PHE A 42 -6.69 -1.11 8.77
CA PHE A 42 -6.10 0.21 8.66
C PHE A 42 -5.92 0.67 7.20
N ARG A 43 -5.50 -0.23 6.30
CA ARG A 43 -5.38 0.10 4.87
C ARG A 43 -6.72 0.47 4.26
N ASP A 44 -7.74 -0.31 4.57
CA ASP A 44 -9.09 -0.12 4.03
C ASP A 44 -9.70 1.18 4.58
N GLY A 45 -9.56 1.44 5.90
CA GLY A 45 -9.96 2.70 6.52
C GLY A 45 -9.19 3.92 5.99
N PHE A 46 -7.87 3.79 5.80
CA PHE A 46 -7.03 4.83 5.20
C PHE A 46 -7.48 5.14 3.77
N GLY A 47 -7.79 4.14 2.95
CA GLY A 47 -8.31 4.34 1.60
C GLY A 47 -9.62 5.14 1.60
N VAL A 48 -10.56 4.81 2.48
CA VAL A 48 -11.82 5.55 2.63
C VAL A 48 -11.57 7.00 3.05
N ALA A 49 -10.74 7.23 4.07
CA ALA A 49 -10.41 8.57 4.55
C ALA A 49 -9.68 9.40 3.48
N PHE A 50 -8.69 8.81 2.82
CA PHE A 50 -7.94 9.44 1.74
C PHE A 50 -8.83 9.82 0.57
N LYS A 51 -9.73 8.92 0.14
CA LYS A 51 -10.72 9.20 -0.91
C LYS A 51 -11.56 10.42 -0.54
N LYS A 52 -12.06 10.50 0.69
CA LYS A 52 -12.87 11.66 1.14
C LYS A 52 -12.09 12.98 1.08
N LEU A 53 -10.79 12.96 1.31
CA LEU A 53 -9.93 14.15 1.28
C LEU A 53 -9.57 14.61 -0.13
N VAL A 54 -9.25 13.69 -1.05
CA VAL A 54 -8.69 14.03 -2.37
C VAL A 54 -9.68 13.90 -3.53
N CYS A 55 -10.80 13.20 -3.34
CA CYS A 55 -11.72 12.91 -4.44
C CYS A 55 -12.63 14.11 -4.75
N ILE A 56 -12.57 14.58 -5.99
CA ILE A 56 -13.38 15.70 -6.49
C ILE A 56 -14.84 15.28 -6.78
N GLN A 57 -15.10 13.98 -6.95
CA GLN A 57 -16.41 13.46 -7.31
C GLN A 57 -16.78 12.22 -6.46
N PRO A 58 -17.10 12.42 -5.17
CA PRO A 58 -17.49 11.35 -4.27
C PRO A 58 -18.75 10.63 -4.76
N GLY A 59 -18.86 9.33 -4.49
CA GLY A 59 -20.03 8.52 -4.84
C GLY A 59 -20.01 7.84 -6.22
N LYS A 60 -19.07 8.17 -7.11
CA LYS A 60 -18.88 7.41 -8.36
C LYS A 60 -17.80 6.34 -8.21
N ASN A 61 -17.92 5.30 -9.05
CA ASN A 61 -16.89 4.27 -9.19
C ASN A 61 -15.63 4.87 -9.82
N CYS A 62 -14.47 4.57 -9.23
CA CYS A 62 -13.19 5.08 -9.75
C CYS A 62 -12.92 4.57 -11.17
N SER A 63 -13.40 3.35 -11.49
CA SER A 63 -13.31 2.73 -12.82
C SER A 63 -13.93 3.55 -13.94
N GLU A 64 -14.98 4.30 -13.66
CA GLU A 64 -15.76 5.11 -14.61
C GLU A 64 -15.45 6.61 -14.49
N CYS A 65 -14.49 6.99 -13.63
CA CYS A 65 -14.15 8.37 -13.41
C CYS A 65 -13.32 8.93 -14.58
N LEU A 66 -13.71 10.10 -15.10
CA LEU A 66 -12.98 10.80 -16.18
C LEU A 66 -11.52 11.10 -15.80
N LEU A 67 -11.25 11.31 -14.50
CA LEU A 67 -9.93 11.63 -13.98
C LEU A 67 -9.14 10.40 -13.55
N ASN A 68 -9.61 9.18 -13.78
CA ASN A 68 -8.98 7.95 -13.24
C ASN A 68 -7.48 7.87 -13.52
N THR A 69 -7.02 8.26 -14.72
CA THR A 69 -5.60 8.23 -15.10
C THR A 69 -4.73 9.26 -14.39
N SER A 70 -5.29 10.38 -13.96
CA SER A 70 -4.57 11.47 -13.27
C SER A 70 -4.96 11.62 -11.80
N CYS A 71 -5.85 10.77 -11.29
CA CYS A 71 -6.41 10.87 -9.95
C CYS A 71 -5.43 10.30 -8.93
N VAL A 72 -5.08 11.11 -7.92
CA VAL A 72 -4.16 10.71 -6.85
C VAL A 72 -4.69 9.48 -6.09
N HIS A 73 -6.00 9.40 -5.80
CA HIS A 73 -6.58 8.21 -5.17
C HIS A 73 -6.41 6.96 -6.05
N ALA A 74 -6.66 7.06 -7.35
CA ALA A 74 -6.52 5.92 -8.26
C ALA A 74 -5.06 5.48 -8.39
N TYR A 75 -4.13 6.42 -8.48
CA TYR A 75 -2.69 6.14 -8.45
C TYR A 75 -2.28 5.39 -7.17
N VAL A 76 -2.75 5.84 -6.01
CA VAL A 76 -2.35 5.27 -4.72
C VAL A 76 -3.03 3.92 -4.44
N PHE A 77 -4.27 3.69 -4.87
CA PHE A 77 -5.08 2.52 -4.44
C PHE A 77 -5.57 1.59 -5.56
N GLU A 78 -5.79 2.10 -6.78
CA GLU A 78 -6.37 1.29 -7.88
C GLU A 78 -5.28 0.63 -8.74
N THR A 79 -4.02 1.04 -8.57
CA THR A 79 -2.79 0.50 -9.16
C THR A 79 -2.98 -0.17 -10.52
N ARG A 80 -3.51 0.59 -11.48
CA ARG A 80 -3.66 0.13 -12.85
C ARG A 80 -2.32 0.30 -13.56
N VAL A 81 -1.66 -0.82 -13.86
CA VAL A 81 -0.45 -0.81 -14.69
C VAL A 81 -0.85 -0.29 -16.07
N VAL A 82 -0.35 0.90 -16.43
CA VAL A 82 -0.35 1.33 -17.82
C VAL A 82 0.63 0.38 -18.52
N VAL A 83 0.11 -0.55 -19.31
CA VAL A 83 0.94 -1.52 -20.04
C VAL A 83 1.64 -0.77 -21.17
N VAL A 84 2.76 -0.12 -20.87
CA VAL A 84 3.54 0.63 -21.88
C VAL A 84 4.48 -0.31 -22.66
N ASN A 85 4.69 -1.55 -22.21
CA ASN A 85 5.44 -2.55 -22.98
C ASN A 85 5.05 -3.98 -22.64
N SER A 86 5.06 -4.84 -23.64
CA SER A 86 4.69 -6.27 -23.63
C SER A 86 5.62 -7.19 -22.83
N MET A 87 6.50 -6.66 -21.98
CA MET A 87 7.56 -7.41 -21.27
C MET A 87 7.48 -7.34 -19.73
N ILE A 88 6.31 -7.05 -19.14
CA ILE A 88 6.12 -7.17 -17.68
C ILE A 88 5.24 -8.39 -17.42
N SER A 89 5.86 -9.57 -17.29
CA SER A 89 5.16 -10.85 -17.12
C SER A 89 5.16 -11.40 -15.68
N LEU A 90 5.68 -10.71 -14.66
CA LEU A 90 5.65 -11.19 -13.27
C LEU A 90 5.34 -10.01 -12.33
N ASN A 91 4.22 -10.10 -11.62
CA ASN A 91 3.57 -9.07 -10.78
C ASN A 91 2.95 -7.86 -11.51
N ARG A 92 1.66 -8.01 -11.85
CA ARG A 92 0.79 -6.98 -12.46
C ARG A 92 0.33 -5.88 -11.49
N THR A 93 1.07 -5.65 -10.41
CA THR A 93 0.71 -4.64 -9.41
C THR A 93 1.99 -3.94 -8.99
N ALA A 94 2.14 -2.67 -9.36
CA ALA A 94 3.17 -1.83 -8.76
C ALA A 94 2.95 -1.79 -7.23
N PRO A 95 4.00 -1.74 -6.41
CA PRO A 95 3.81 -1.59 -4.98
C PRO A 95 3.11 -0.25 -4.69
N HIS A 96 2.18 -0.26 -3.74
CA HIS A 96 1.55 0.98 -3.27
C HIS A 96 2.63 1.90 -2.67
N PRO A 97 2.53 3.23 -2.86
CA PRO A 97 3.55 4.19 -2.43
C PRO A 97 3.49 4.49 -0.92
N PHE A 98 3.00 3.55 -0.10
CA PHE A 98 2.91 3.70 1.35
C PHE A 98 2.99 2.33 2.04
N ILE A 99 3.46 2.33 3.28
CA ILE A 99 3.55 1.16 4.15
C ILE A 99 2.74 1.46 5.42
N ILE A 100 1.89 0.53 5.85
CA ILE A 100 1.18 0.61 7.13
C ILE A 100 1.76 -0.44 8.07
N GLU A 101 2.34 0.00 9.18
CA GLU A 101 2.95 -0.83 10.21
C GLU A 101 2.11 -0.77 11.50
N PRO A 102 1.15 -1.70 11.73
CA PRO A 102 0.41 -1.74 12.97
C PRO A 102 1.31 -2.24 14.11
N VAL A 103 1.32 -1.53 15.25
CA VAL A 103 2.03 -1.98 16.45
C VAL A 103 1.41 -3.29 17.00
N GLY A 104 2.25 -4.28 17.30
CA GLY A 104 1.82 -5.55 17.89
C GLY A 104 0.86 -6.38 17.02
N GLY A 105 0.95 -6.27 15.70
CA GLY A 105 0.27 -7.16 14.74
C GLY A 105 1.29 -7.98 13.96
N LYS A 106 0.88 -9.13 13.40
CA LYS A 106 1.73 -9.82 12.40
C LYS A 106 1.86 -8.90 11.18
N ASN A 107 3.08 -8.63 10.73
CA ASN A 107 3.36 -7.86 9.52
C ASN A 107 2.74 -8.60 8.31
N SER A 108 2.12 -7.94 7.32
CA SER A 108 1.91 -8.60 6.02
C SER A 108 3.24 -8.62 5.28
N THR A 109 4.16 -9.43 5.75
CA THR A 109 5.07 -10.06 4.81
C THR A 109 4.27 -11.19 4.17
N ARG A 110 3.44 -10.85 3.17
CA ARG A 110 3.04 -11.85 2.19
C ARG A 110 4.31 -12.13 1.37
N PRO A 111 4.82 -13.37 1.35
CA PRO A 111 6.00 -13.71 0.56
C PRO A 111 5.80 -13.39 -0.92
#